data_AF-A0A2E7WT51-F1
#
_entry.id   AF-A0A2E7WT51-F1
#
_cell.length_a   1.000
_cell.length_b   1.000
_cell.length_c   1.000
_cell.angle_alpha   90.00
_cell.angle_beta   90.00
_cell.angle_gamma   90.00
#
_symmetry.space_group_name_H-M   'P 1'
#
loop_
_entity.id
_entity.type
_entity.pdbx_description
1 polymer ?
#
loop_
_entity_poly.entity_id
_entity_poly.type
_entity_poly.pdbx_seq_one_letter_code
_entity_poly.pdbx_strand_id
1 'polypeptide(L)' 'MTDLEAHVAQPGRDDLVKQVNEKIKETGVGYIYYQFISVTGRIVGKGIPSAHWERLAEKGFQLVYGSTANLFVDRHG' A
#
# COMPACT_ATOMS: atom_id res chain seq x y z
N MET A 1 20.10 4.00 10.54
CA MET A 1 18.76 4.43 10.13
C MET A 1 18.80 4.65 8.63
N THR A 2 18.01 3.90 7.87
CA THR A 2 17.84 4.08 6.42
C THR A 2 16.90 5.26 6.14
N ASP A 3 16.92 5.79 4.91
CA ASP A 3 15.98 6.85 4.51
C ASP A 3 14.52 6.42 4.66
N LEU A 4 14.23 5.13 4.43
CA LEU A 4 12.89 4.57 4.64
C LEU A 4 12.52 4.60 6.13
N GLU A 5 13.41 4.16 7.02
CA GLU A 5 13.17 4.19 8.47
C GLU A 5 12.97 5.63 8.97
N ALA A 6 13.76 6.57 8.47
CA ALA A 6 13.62 7.99 8.80
C ALA A 6 12.28 8.57 8.30
N HIS A 7 11.84 8.19 7.10
CA HIS A 7 10.55 8.59 6.54
C HIS A 7 9.37 8.01 7.35
N VAL A 8 9.44 6.73 7.70
CA VAL A 8 8.40 6.06 8.50
C VAL A 8 8.35 6.61 9.93
N ALA A 9 9.48 7.03 10.49
CA ALA A 9 9.58 7.62 11.83
C ALA A 9 9.37 9.14 11.87
N GLN A 10 8.88 9.77 10.80
CA GLN A 10 8.66 11.22 10.79
C GLN A 10 7.71 11.67 11.91
N PRO A 11 8.06 12.73 12.68
CA PRO A 11 7.19 13.25 13.72
C PRO A 11 5.79 13.61 13.19
N GLY A 12 4.76 13.20 13.93
CA GLY A 12 3.36 13.44 13.57
C GLY A 12 2.75 12.46 12.56
N ARG A 13 3.54 11.54 11.98
CA ARG A 13 3.02 10.54 11.04
C ARG A 13 2.01 9.59 11.69
N ASP A 14 2.24 9.19 12.94
CA ASP A 14 1.34 8.28 13.66
C ASP A 14 -0.06 8.88 13.85
N ASP A 15 -0.15 10.19 14.05
CA ASP A 15 -1.43 10.88 14.17
C ASP A 15 -2.16 10.94 12.82
N LEU A 16 -1.43 11.13 11.71
CA LEU A 16 -2.00 11.05 10.37
C LEU A 16 -2.52 9.63 10.06
N VAL A 17 -1.79 8.59 10.47
CA VAL A 17 -2.23 7.20 10.31
C VAL A 17 -3.53 6.95 11.07
N LYS A 18 -3.66 7.46 12.30
CA LYS A 18 -4.91 7.36 13.10
C LYS A 18 -6.07 8.10 12.47
N GLN A 19 -5.86 9.31 11.92
CA GLN A 19 -6.90 10.06 11.22
C GLN A 19 -7.48 9.29 10.04
N VAL A 20 -6.65 8.58 9.28
CA VAL A 20 -7.14 7.71 8.19
C VAL A 20 -7.93 6.52 8.75
N ASN A 21 -7.51 5.94 9.88
CA ASN A 21 -8.25 4.86 10.54
C ASN A 21 -9.64 5.33 11.02
N GLU A 22 -9.74 6.53 11.57
CA GLU A 22 -11.02 7.17 11.93
C GLU A 22 -11.90 7.36 10.69
N LYS A 23 -11.31 7.81 9.57
CA LYS A 23 -12.05 7.99 8.32
C LYS A 23 -12.57 6.66 7.76
N ILE A 24 -11.78 5.60 7.85
CA ILE A 24 -12.19 4.24 7.46
C ILE A 24 -13.42 3.80 8.27
N LYS A 25 -13.41 4.03 9.60
CA LYS A 25 -14.54 3.70 10.48
C LYS A 25 -15.77 4.54 10.17
N GLU A 26 -15.61 5.85 9.98
CA GLU A 26 -16.71 6.78 9.65
C GLU A 26 -17.39 6.40 8.32
N THR A 27 -16.60 6.03 7.32
CA THR A 27 -17.11 5.74 5.97
C THR A 27 -17.56 4.29 5.76
N GLY A 28 -17.23 3.38 6.69
CA GLY A 28 -17.55 1.96 6.58
C GLY A 28 -16.74 1.23 5.49
N VAL A 29 -15.57 1.74 5.10
CA VAL A 29 -14.72 1.11 4.08
C VAL A 29 -14.20 -0.24 4.58
N GLY A 30 -14.60 -1.32 3.92
CA GLY A 30 -14.16 -2.68 4.26
C GLY A 30 -12.84 -3.11 3.60
N TYR A 31 -12.48 -2.49 2.47
CA TYR A 31 -11.31 -2.86 1.66
C TYR A 31 -10.63 -1.62 1.08
N ILE A 32 -9.30 -1.64 1.06
CA ILE A 32 -8.46 -0.58 0.47
C ILE A 32 -7.70 -1.17 -0.71
N TYR A 33 -7.77 -0.48 -1.85
CA TYR A 33 -6.95 -0.82 -3.02
C TYR A 33 -5.67 0.01 -3.01
N TYR A 34 -4.55 -0.64 -2.67
CA TYR A 34 -3.24 0.00 -2.66
C TYR A 34 -2.66 -0.03 -4.07
N GLN A 35 -2.70 1.11 -4.76
CA GLN A 35 -2.27 1.24 -6.14
C GLN A 35 -0.97 2.03 -6.30
N PHE A 36 -0.19 1.68 -7.31
CA PHE A 36 0.98 2.43 -7.76
C PHE A 36 1.14 2.22 -9.27
N ILE A 37 1.94 3.10 -9.90
CA ILE A 37 2.23 3.03 -11.33
C ILE A 37 3.49 2.19 -11.52
N SER A 38 3.40 1.16 -12.35
CA SER A 38 4.55 0.34 -12.71
C SER A 38 5.45 1.03 -13.75
N VAL A 39 6.68 0.54 -13.91
CA VAL A 39 7.63 0.99 -14.94
C VAL A 39 7.05 0.91 -16.36
N THR A 40 6.11 0.00 -16.61
CA THR A 40 5.42 -0.13 -17.91
C THR A 40 4.26 0.87 -18.06
N GLY A 41 4.07 1.80 -17.12
CA GLY A 41 2.97 2.78 -17.14
C GLY A 41 1.60 2.22 -16.76
N ARG A 42 1.50 1.00 -16.21
CA ARG A 42 0.22 0.39 -15.84
C ARG A 42 -0.09 0.63 -14.36
N ILE A 43 -1.36 0.84 -14.04
CA ILE A 43 -1.83 0.87 -12.65
C ILE A 43 -1.91 -0.58 -12.15
N VAL A 44 -1.11 -0.89 -11.15
CA VAL A 44 -1.12 -2.17 -10.46
C VAL A 44 -1.37 -1.94 -8.98
N GLY A 45 -1.87 -2.97 -8.29
CA GLY A 45 -2.18 -2.81 -6.88
C GLY A 45 -2.62 -4.09 -6.20
N LYS A 46 -3.01 -3.94 -4.93
CA LYS A 46 -3.50 -5.03 -4.08
C LYS A 46 -4.67 -4.55 -3.26
N GLY A 47 -5.79 -5.28 -3.35
CA GLY A 47 -6.90 -5.11 -2.42
C GLY A 47 -6.59 -5.79 -1.10
N ILE A 48 -6.70 -5.06 0.01
CA ILE A 48 -6.46 -5.59 1.36
C ILE A 48 -7.59 -5.13 2.29
N PRO A 49 -8.08 -5.98 3.22
CA PRO A 49 -9.04 -5.55 4.23
C PRO A 49 -8.56 -4.32 4.98
N SER A 50 -9.45 -3.35 5.19
CA SER A 50 -9.14 -2.07 5.84
C SER A 50 -8.64 -2.24 7.27
N ALA A 51 -8.99 -3.33 7.94
CA ALA A 51 -8.50 -3.72 9.26
C ALA A 51 -6.96 -3.82 9.35
N HIS A 52 -6.26 -3.93 8.23
CA HIS A 52 -4.79 -3.98 8.20
C HIS A 52 -4.11 -2.62 7.97
N TRP A 53 -4.88 -1.52 7.87
CA TRP A 53 -4.38 -0.18 7.53
C TRP A 53 -3.11 0.23 8.30
N GLU A 54 -3.15 0.20 9.63
CA GLU A 54 -2.02 0.69 10.45
C GLU A 54 -0.75 -0.13 10.24
N ARG A 55 -0.88 -1.46 10.17
CA ARG A 55 0.25 -2.37 9.89
C ARG A 55 0.86 -2.10 8.51
N LEU A 56 0.03 -1.81 7.51
CA LEU A 56 0.49 -1.52 6.17
C LEU A 56 1.14 -0.14 6.07
N ALA A 57 0.65 0.84 6.83
CA ALA A 57 1.30 2.14 6.92
C ALA A 57 2.69 2.04 7.56
N GLU A 58 2.93 1.10 8.47
CA GLU A 58 4.25 0.87 9.09
C GLU A 58 5.18 0.03 8.21
N LYS A 59 4.69 -1.10 7.68
CA LYS A 59 5.54 -2.16 7.09
C LYS A 59 5.44 -2.29 5.58
N GLY A 60 4.52 -1.56 4.95
CA GLY A 60 4.17 -1.76 3.55
C GLY A 60 3.45 -3.09 3.30
N PHE A 61 3.19 -3.38 2.03
CA PHE A 61 2.57 -4.62 1.59
C PHE A 61 3.46 -5.32 0.57
N GLN A 62 3.50 -6.65 0.65
CA GLN A 62 4.18 -7.47 -0.34
C GLN A 62 3.29 -7.71 -1.55
N LEU A 63 3.88 -7.50 -2.72
CA LEU A 63 3.35 -7.92 -3.99
C LEU A 63 3.76 -9.36 -4.27
N VAL A 64 2.80 -10.14 -4.76
CA VAL A 64 3.02 -11.54 -5.18
C VAL A 64 3.20 -11.60 -6.68
N TYR A 65 3.39 -12.80 -7.23
CA TYR A 65 3.63 -13.11 -8.66
C TYR A 65 2.85 -12.26 -9.69
N GLY A 66 1.66 -11.74 -9.38
CA GLY A 66 0.95 -10.79 -10.25
C GLY A 66 1.73 -9.49 -10.56
N SER A 67 2.62 -9.03 -9.69
CA SER A 67 3.48 -7.88 -9.99
C SER A 67 4.60 -8.21 -10.96
N THR A 68 5.13 -9.44 -10.94
CA THR A 68 6.09 -9.89 -11.96
C THR A 68 5.39 -10.10 -13.30
N ALA A 69 4.13 -10.54 -13.29
CA ALA A 69 3.34 -10.69 -14.51
C ALA A 69 3.15 -9.36 -15.28
N ASN A 70 3.08 -8.22 -14.57
CA ASN A 70 3.05 -6.90 -15.20
C ASN A 70 4.29 -6.61 -16.06
N LEU A 71 5.42 -7.23 -15.75
CA LEU A 71 6.68 -7.03 -16.46
C LEU A 71 6.82 -7.91 -17.70
N PHE A 72 5.96 -8.91 -17.87
CA PHE A 72 5.99 -9.75 -19.06
C PHE A 72 5.42 -9.00 -20.27
N VAL A 73 6.05 -9.20 -21.42
CA VAL A 73 5.61 -8.61 -22.69
C VAL A 73 4.45 -9.42 -23.26
N ASP A 74 4.47 -10.73 -23.01
CA ASP A 74 3.43 -11.68 -23.42
C ASP A 74 3.25 -12.83 -22.40
N ARG A 75 2.43 -13.83 -22.74
CA ARG A 75 2.13 -14.98 -21.87
C ARG A 75 3.29 -15.98 -21.70
N HIS A 76 4.35 -15.85 -22.48
CA HIS A 76 5.52 -16.72 -22.49
C HIS A 76 6.70 -16.10 -21.71
N GLY A 77 6.61 -14.81 -21.35
CA GLY A 77 7.59 -14.08 -20.54
C GLY A 77 8.15 -12.88 -21.26
#